data_AF-A0A6C2YWE4-F1
#
_entry.id   AF-A0A6C2YWE4-F1
#
_cell.length_a   1.000
_cell.length_b   1.000
_cell.length_c   1.000
_cell.angle_alpha   90.00
_cell.angle_beta   90.00
_cell.angle_gamma   90.00
#
_symmetry.space_group_name_H-M   'P 1'
#
loop_
_entity.id
_entity.type
_entity.pdbx_description
1 polymer ?
#
loop_
_entity_poly.entity_id
_entity_poly.type
_entity_poly.pdbx_seq_one_letter_code
_entity_poly.pdbx_strand_id
1 'polypeptide(L)'
;MLKRWLCRLLGLAIVAQTVSVSSAAEPPKKGEMAGYLLVPHARVDPGYDAGFSMYVAAWPLLKDYPGQRFQSGLFGTWMFAQPKGTKPQKAYSDIEGGLGWWRDTRFATETPKFIMGGVALNFVEWANGPGAGKGRNWENPAGHYAIAQLSPWVLWPPDGLNLKQGTSGELFGYGYLPLPLATAKTTMAGKDVPTGDQCWTLFLNSGNFKGPVTFFLPQFWSRPTVDRPDLIGQFLDTRPSDPNKAIQMETQHVPAYLATDSKGNSYARVAPTYFPQNGKMGAPLIHRVTAYRRSALWDGVKGWFDGGKPVSGTIDVESSVVQTFESKGGATWRIYAPDTDQKQRAPLAWNSFANPVALDSWTYGYQWSSEAVTRGDPFVTLPEYYRLDKDRNGKPLWVTIRPNEVPAETGLTKVEFPRVRNSRQGAYVTPEEAKSIWKTPGPAAGPFERKLGDGSVVTYSWYRFADQPALRHADLTDAEREAMQKRVEMLHRNWTKDREYLPPPKVGTLADLDPAVLVTPPKGLEIGYVPIVTRQGPGQE
;
A
#
# COMPACT_ATOMS: atom_id res chain seq x y z
N MET A 1 -100.15 -8.30 7.72
CA MET A 1 -100.64 -8.34 9.12
C MET A 1 -99.44 -8.34 10.05
N LEU A 2 -99.35 -7.36 10.97
CA LEU A 2 -98.44 -7.23 12.14
C LEU A 2 -96.92 -7.22 11.87
N LYS A 3 -96.05 -6.42 12.52
CA LYS A 3 -96.12 -5.26 13.43
C LYS A 3 -94.66 -4.78 13.59
N ARG A 4 -94.43 -3.47 13.42
CA ARG A 4 -93.58 -2.53 14.21
C ARG A 4 -92.31 -3.04 14.94
N TRP A 5 -91.21 -2.28 14.92
CA TRP A 5 -90.88 -1.25 15.94
C TRP A 5 -89.60 -0.45 15.61
N LEU A 6 -89.65 0.82 16.00
CA LEU A 6 -88.63 1.87 15.98
C LEU A 6 -87.50 1.60 16.99
N CYS A 7 -86.28 2.09 16.71
CA CYS A 7 -85.42 2.70 17.73
C CYS A 7 -84.52 3.78 17.13
N ARG A 8 -84.63 4.99 17.67
CA ARG A 8 -83.75 6.16 17.44
C ARG A 8 -82.45 5.96 18.22
N LEU A 9 -81.31 6.39 17.69
CA LEU A 9 -80.11 6.72 18.47
C LEU A 9 -79.36 7.89 17.83
N LEU A 10 -78.94 8.80 18.71
CA LEU A 10 -78.41 10.13 18.47
C LEU A 10 -77.07 10.13 17.71
N GLY A 11 -76.87 11.16 16.89
CA GLY A 11 -75.57 11.49 16.32
C GLY A 11 -74.62 12.11 17.34
N LEU A 12 -73.39 11.60 17.38
CA LEU A 12 -72.19 12.31 17.83
C LEU A 12 -71.21 12.29 16.66
N ALA A 13 -70.99 13.46 16.04
CA ALA A 13 -69.92 13.64 15.07
C ALA A 13 -68.62 13.91 15.83
N ILE A 14 -67.74 12.89 15.92
CA ILE A 14 -66.36 13.05 16.37
C ILE A 14 -65.53 13.45 15.16
N VAL A 15 -65.11 14.71 15.10
CA VAL A 15 -64.10 15.16 14.14
C VAL A 15 -62.74 14.65 14.63
N ALA A 16 -62.29 13.54 14.05
CA ALA A 16 -60.93 13.06 14.24
C ALA A 16 -59.97 14.00 13.49
N GLN A 17 -59.31 14.89 14.22
CA GLN A 17 -58.11 15.57 13.71
C GLN A 17 -57.02 14.51 13.54
N THR A 18 -56.78 14.09 12.30
CA THR A 18 -55.58 13.34 11.93
C THR A 18 -54.38 14.27 12.11
N VAL A 19 -53.75 14.19 13.28
CA VAL A 19 -52.40 14.73 13.46
C VAL A 19 -51.50 13.87 12.57
N SER A 20 -51.12 14.42 11.41
CA SER A 20 -50.07 13.84 10.60
C SER A 20 -48.80 13.83 11.44
N VAL A 21 -48.49 12.68 12.04
CA VAL A 21 -47.18 12.43 12.63
C VAL A 21 -46.19 12.56 11.47
N SER A 22 -45.49 13.69 11.43
CA SER A 22 -44.32 13.86 10.58
C SER A 22 -43.38 12.71 10.92
N SER A 23 -43.27 11.75 10.00
CA SER A 23 -42.27 10.69 10.06
C SER A 23 -40.93 11.38 10.27
N ALA A 24 -40.35 11.26 11.46
CA ALA A 24 -39.02 11.77 11.72
C ALA A 24 -38.10 11.16 10.67
N ALA A 25 -37.40 12.01 9.91
CA ALA A 25 -36.53 11.56 8.84
C ALA A 25 -35.53 10.53 9.39
N GLU A 26 -35.37 9.40 8.69
CA GLU A 26 -34.41 8.37 9.10
C GLU A 26 -33.01 9.00 9.19
N PRO A 27 -32.24 8.71 10.25
CA PRO A 27 -30.89 9.25 10.38
C PRO A 27 -30.00 8.75 9.24
N PRO A 28 -28.96 9.52 8.84
CA PRO A 28 -27.98 9.09 7.85
C PRO A 28 -27.41 7.71 8.15
N LYS A 29 -27.41 6.85 7.13
CA LYS A 29 -26.86 5.49 7.18
C LYS A 29 -25.38 5.52 6.81
N LYS A 30 -24.56 4.72 7.51
CA LYS A 30 -23.13 4.59 7.17
C LYS A 30 -22.97 3.95 5.79
N GLY A 31 -22.01 4.45 5.02
CA GLY A 31 -21.56 3.88 3.77
C GLY A 31 -20.07 4.10 3.55
N GLU A 32 -19.66 3.88 2.32
CA GLU A 32 -18.27 4.03 1.91
C GLU A 32 -18.15 4.49 0.46
N MET A 33 -17.01 5.11 0.17
CA MET A 33 -16.52 5.33 -1.19
C MET A 33 -15.31 4.42 -1.44
N ALA A 34 -15.33 3.68 -2.54
CA ALA A 34 -14.30 2.71 -2.89
C ALA A 34 -14.21 2.47 -4.40
N GLY A 35 -13.04 2.03 -4.87
CA GLY A 35 -12.73 1.69 -6.25
C GLY A 35 -11.27 2.00 -6.60
N TYR A 36 -10.99 2.14 -7.90
CA TYR A 36 -9.65 2.41 -8.42
C TYR A 36 -9.60 3.75 -9.15
N LEU A 37 -8.47 4.45 -9.03
CA LEU A 37 -8.04 5.46 -10.00
C LEU A 37 -7.02 4.83 -10.95
N LEU A 38 -7.23 4.99 -12.26
CA LEU A 38 -6.50 4.27 -13.30
C LEU A 38 -5.57 5.23 -14.05
N VAL A 39 -4.31 4.83 -14.22
CA VAL A 39 -3.28 5.64 -14.89
C VAL A 39 -2.72 4.90 -16.12
N PRO A 40 -3.34 5.08 -17.30
CA PRO A 40 -2.79 4.60 -18.56
C PRO A 40 -1.42 5.22 -18.85
N HIS A 41 -0.51 4.41 -19.38
CA HIS A 41 0.84 4.80 -19.73
C HIS A 41 1.36 3.90 -20.86
N ALA A 42 2.41 4.34 -21.54
CA ALA A 42 2.96 3.65 -22.68
C ALA A 42 3.54 2.28 -22.28
N ARG A 43 3.28 1.29 -23.14
CA ARG A 43 3.90 -0.02 -23.01
C ARG A 43 5.35 0.01 -23.50
N VAL A 44 6.16 -0.87 -22.96
CA VAL A 44 7.57 -1.06 -23.33
C VAL A 44 7.84 -2.52 -23.70
N ASP A 45 8.99 -2.73 -24.32
CA ASP A 45 9.46 -4.05 -24.73
C ASP A 45 9.46 -5.04 -23.55
N PRO A 46 8.92 -6.27 -23.71
CA PRO A 46 8.89 -7.27 -22.65
C PRO A 46 10.26 -7.66 -22.09
N GLY A 47 11.37 -7.35 -22.76
CA GLY A 47 12.74 -7.59 -22.27
C GLY A 47 13.21 -6.63 -21.19
N TYR A 48 12.45 -5.58 -20.85
CA TYR A 48 12.68 -4.77 -19.63
C TYR A 48 12.06 -5.46 -18.41
N ASP A 49 12.51 -6.67 -18.13
CA ASP A 49 11.86 -7.63 -17.25
C ASP A 49 12.49 -7.80 -15.86
N ALA A 50 13.45 -6.94 -15.50
CA ALA A 50 14.19 -6.99 -14.25
C ALA A 50 13.71 -5.94 -13.23
N GLY A 51 12.40 -5.74 -13.15
CA GLY A 51 11.77 -4.93 -12.11
C GLY A 51 11.33 -3.55 -12.56
N PHE A 52 11.17 -2.65 -11.60
CA PHE A 52 10.73 -1.28 -11.85
C PHE A 52 11.15 -0.31 -10.75
N SER A 53 11.04 0.99 -11.04
CA SER A 53 10.93 2.03 -10.02
C SER A 53 9.92 3.09 -10.43
N MET A 54 9.45 3.86 -9.46
CA MET A 54 8.67 5.08 -9.69
C MET A 54 8.78 6.03 -8.51
N TYR A 55 8.39 7.28 -8.75
CA TYR A 55 8.18 8.28 -7.71
C TYR A 55 6.69 8.52 -7.57
N VAL A 56 6.17 8.40 -6.37
CA VAL A 56 4.75 8.60 -6.07
C VAL A 56 4.60 9.66 -5.00
N ALA A 57 3.66 10.57 -5.15
CA ALA A 57 3.39 11.56 -4.11
C ALA A 57 2.94 10.85 -2.82
N ALA A 58 3.43 11.32 -1.67
CA ALA A 58 2.99 10.91 -0.35
C ALA A 58 2.19 12.05 0.27
N TRP A 59 0.95 11.80 0.67
CA TRP A 59 0.10 12.80 1.30
C TRP A 59 -0.99 12.16 2.16
N PRO A 60 -1.60 12.90 3.12
CA PRO A 60 -2.79 12.44 3.82
C PRO A 60 -4.00 12.42 2.88
N LEU A 61 -4.61 11.25 2.66
CA LEU A 61 -5.82 11.17 1.83
C LEU A 61 -7.04 11.81 2.52
N LEU A 62 -7.07 11.80 3.85
CA LEU A 62 -8.15 12.36 4.68
C LEU A 62 -7.58 13.33 5.71
N LYS A 63 -8.40 14.31 6.11
CA LYS A 63 -8.03 15.32 7.13
C LYS A 63 -7.61 14.73 8.47
N ASP A 64 -8.37 13.75 8.91
CA ASP A 64 -8.21 13.06 10.18
C ASP A 64 -8.25 11.56 9.90
N TYR A 65 -7.40 10.78 10.57
CA TYR A 65 -7.45 9.33 10.44
C TYR A 65 -8.76 8.79 11.05
N PRO A 66 -9.62 8.12 10.27
CA PRO A 66 -10.96 7.75 10.72
C PRO A 66 -11.01 6.38 11.43
N GLY A 67 -9.85 5.74 11.64
CA GLY A 67 -9.74 4.43 12.26
C GLY A 67 -9.61 3.27 11.27
N GLN A 68 -9.47 2.06 11.82
CA GLN A 68 -8.99 0.86 11.12
C GLN A 68 -9.84 0.34 9.96
N ARG A 69 -11.05 0.86 9.72
CA ARG A 69 -11.81 0.48 8.52
C ARG A 69 -11.30 1.16 7.27
N PHE A 70 -10.66 2.32 7.41
CA PHE A 70 -10.04 3.04 6.32
C PHE A 70 -8.91 2.21 5.71
N GLN A 71 -9.00 2.03 4.40
CA GLN A 71 -7.99 1.32 3.64
C GLN A 71 -7.93 1.94 2.25
N SER A 72 -6.74 2.40 1.90
CA SER A 72 -6.40 2.87 0.57
C SER A 72 -4.90 2.73 0.40
N GLY A 73 -4.47 2.23 -0.76
CA GLY A 73 -3.15 2.61 -1.28
C GLY A 73 -3.21 4.05 -1.77
N LEU A 74 -2.05 4.68 -1.88
CA LEU A 74 -1.81 5.76 -2.84
C LEU A 74 -1.52 5.12 -4.21
N PHE A 75 -1.04 5.90 -5.18
CA PHE A 75 -0.66 5.33 -6.47
C PHE A 75 0.43 4.27 -6.28
N GLY A 76 0.20 3.11 -6.87
CA GLY A 76 1.01 1.90 -6.74
C GLY A 76 0.89 1.02 -7.98
N THR A 77 1.45 -0.19 -7.89
CA THR A 77 1.49 -1.16 -8.98
C THR A 77 1.50 -2.58 -8.44
N TRP A 78 1.13 -3.54 -9.29
CA TRP A 78 1.27 -4.98 -9.04
C TRP A 78 2.33 -5.54 -9.98
N MET A 79 3.43 -6.04 -9.44
CA MET A 79 4.50 -6.67 -10.20
C MET A 79 4.31 -8.18 -10.25
N PHE A 80 3.86 -8.66 -11.40
CA PHE A 80 3.68 -10.09 -11.67
C PHE A 80 4.91 -10.68 -12.36
N ALA A 81 5.09 -11.99 -12.18
CA ALA A 81 5.97 -12.79 -13.03
C ALA A 81 5.41 -12.89 -14.46
N GLN A 82 6.29 -12.86 -15.46
CA GLN A 82 5.93 -13.23 -16.82
C GLN A 82 5.62 -14.73 -16.88
N PRO A 83 4.47 -15.15 -17.43
CA PRO A 83 4.09 -16.56 -17.45
C PRO A 83 5.10 -17.38 -18.26
N LYS A 84 5.33 -18.64 -17.87
CA LYS A 84 6.04 -19.62 -18.69
C LYS A 84 4.99 -20.40 -19.50
N GLY A 85 4.92 -20.14 -20.81
CA GLY A 85 3.91 -20.72 -21.68
C GLY A 85 2.52 -20.14 -21.40
N THR A 86 1.50 -21.01 -21.36
CA THR A 86 0.13 -20.59 -21.02
C THR A 86 0.05 -20.11 -19.58
N LYS A 87 -0.54 -18.92 -19.37
CA LYS A 87 -0.73 -18.37 -18.02
C LYS A 87 -1.51 -19.36 -17.15
N PRO A 88 -0.96 -19.82 -16.01
CA PRO A 88 -1.64 -20.77 -15.16
C PRO A 88 -2.91 -20.16 -14.56
N GLN A 89 -3.99 -20.96 -14.50
CA GLN A 89 -5.22 -20.56 -13.84
C GLN A 89 -5.06 -20.60 -12.32
N LYS A 90 -5.73 -19.68 -11.60
CA LYS A 90 -5.71 -19.62 -10.13
C LYS A 90 -4.27 -19.64 -9.57
N ALA A 91 -3.41 -18.78 -10.13
CA ALA A 91 -2.01 -18.66 -9.76
C ALA A 91 -1.64 -17.19 -9.49
N TYR A 92 -2.49 -16.48 -8.73
CA TYR A 92 -2.22 -15.09 -8.36
C TYR A 92 -1.00 -15.01 -7.43
N SER A 93 0.00 -14.20 -7.78
CA SER A 93 1.23 -14.00 -7.02
C SER A 93 1.96 -12.77 -7.56
N ASP A 94 2.32 -11.84 -6.70
CA ASP A 94 2.91 -10.55 -7.06
C ASP A 94 3.59 -9.81 -5.90
N ILE A 95 4.20 -8.68 -6.24
CA ILE A 95 4.54 -7.60 -5.30
C ILE A 95 3.58 -6.44 -5.56
N GLU A 96 2.74 -6.11 -4.58
CA GLU A 96 1.64 -5.13 -4.67
C GLU A 96 1.70 -4.00 -3.64
N GLY A 97 2.74 -3.97 -2.79
CA GLY A 97 2.90 -2.94 -1.77
C GLY A 97 3.19 -1.54 -2.32
N GLY A 98 3.24 -0.58 -1.42
CA GLY A 98 3.40 0.84 -1.73
C GLY A 98 3.06 1.70 -0.52
N LEU A 99 2.78 2.98 -0.77
CA LEU A 99 2.28 3.90 0.24
C LEU A 99 0.79 3.69 0.50
N GLY A 100 0.34 3.78 1.74
CA GLY A 100 -1.09 3.70 2.06
C GLY A 100 -1.41 3.44 3.52
N TRP A 101 -2.62 2.90 3.73
CA TRP A 101 -3.19 2.49 5.01
C TRP A 101 -3.89 1.15 4.84
N TRP A 102 -3.68 0.23 5.79
CA TRP A 102 -4.27 -1.11 5.79
C TRP A 102 -5.05 -1.36 7.06
N ARG A 103 -6.11 -2.16 6.97
CA ARG A 103 -6.95 -2.50 8.12
C ARG A 103 -6.18 -3.19 9.26
N ASP A 104 -5.08 -3.86 8.91
CA ASP A 104 -4.25 -4.56 9.89
C ASP A 104 -3.21 -3.68 10.59
N THR A 105 -3.05 -2.42 10.14
CA THR A 105 -2.16 -1.42 10.77
C THR A 105 -2.75 -0.97 12.12
N ARG A 106 -1.92 -1.01 13.16
CA ARG A 106 -2.25 -0.63 14.54
C ARG A 106 -1.87 0.81 14.88
N PHE A 107 -0.83 1.35 14.24
CA PHE A 107 -0.30 2.69 14.53
C PHE A 107 -0.42 3.61 13.31
N ALA A 108 -1.56 3.54 12.61
CA ALA A 108 -1.85 4.42 11.49
C ALA A 108 -2.13 5.86 11.97
N THR A 109 -1.64 6.83 11.20
CA THR A 109 -1.92 8.26 11.34
C THR A 109 -2.48 8.80 10.03
N GLU A 110 -2.66 10.11 9.92
CA GLU A 110 -2.97 10.77 8.66
C GLU A 110 -1.84 10.63 7.63
N THR A 111 -0.60 10.35 8.04
CA THR A 111 0.52 10.16 7.10
C THR A 111 0.55 8.71 6.61
N PRO A 112 0.70 8.44 5.31
CA PRO A 112 0.76 7.07 4.79
C PRO A 112 2.01 6.35 5.29
N LYS A 113 1.93 5.03 5.39
CA LYS A 113 3.09 4.15 5.60
C LYS A 113 3.44 3.43 4.32
N PHE A 114 4.68 2.96 4.21
CA PHE A 114 5.09 2.08 3.12
C PHE A 114 5.10 0.61 3.59
N ILE A 115 4.53 -0.30 2.80
CA ILE A 115 4.68 -1.76 3.00
C ILE A 115 5.22 -2.42 1.73
N MET A 116 5.82 -3.61 1.89
CA MET A 116 6.35 -4.33 0.74
C MET A 116 5.29 -5.08 -0.08
N GLY A 117 4.29 -5.67 0.58
CA GLY A 117 3.13 -6.31 -0.05
C GLY A 117 3.47 -7.45 -1.00
N GLY A 118 4.28 -8.43 -0.58
CA GLY A 118 4.48 -9.65 -1.37
C GLY A 118 3.34 -10.64 -1.12
N VAL A 119 2.70 -11.13 -2.17
CA VAL A 119 1.60 -12.10 -2.10
C VAL A 119 2.05 -13.41 -2.72
N ALA A 120 2.14 -14.46 -1.90
CA ALA A 120 2.34 -15.82 -2.40
C ALA A 120 1.03 -16.37 -2.98
N LEU A 121 1.12 -17.49 -3.70
CA LEU A 121 0.03 -18.16 -4.43
C LEU A 121 -1.36 -17.99 -3.80
N ASN A 122 -2.24 -17.19 -4.43
CA ASN A 122 -3.62 -16.95 -4.01
C ASN A 122 -3.77 -16.59 -2.52
N PHE A 123 -2.87 -15.76 -1.99
CA PHE A 123 -2.90 -15.30 -0.60
C PHE A 123 -2.79 -16.43 0.44
N VAL A 124 -2.21 -17.60 0.09
CA VAL A 124 -1.88 -18.62 1.10
C VAL A 124 -0.99 -18.03 2.21
N GLU A 125 -0.12 -17.09 1.84
CA GLU A 125 0.59 -16.20 2.73
C GLU A 125 0.89 -14.85 2.05
N TRP A 126 1.21 -13.83 2.84
CA TRP A 126 1.72 -12.55 2.36
C TRP A 126 2.77 -12.00 3.32
N ALA A 127 3.60 -11.08 2.83
CA ALA A 127 4.72 -10.50 3.57
C ALA A 127 4.81 -8.98 3.34
N ASN A 128 4.76 -8.21 4.42
CA ASN A 128 4.66 -6.75 4.38
C ASN A 128 5.94 -6.05 4.86
N GLY A 129 6.88 -6.79 5.44
CA GLY A 129 8.18 -6.34 5.93
C GLY A 129 8.90 -7.45 6.71
N PRO A 130 10.14 -7.25 7.18
CA PRO A 130 10.81 -8.16 8.12
C PRO A 130 9.93 -8.41 9.35
N GLY A 131 9.60 -9.68 9.61
CA GLY A 131 8.76 -10.07 10.74
C GLY A 131 7.27 -9.75 10.59
N ALA A 132 6.81 -9.27 9.44
CA ALA A 132 5.41 -8.87 9.20
C ALA A 132 4.78 -9.72 8.10
N GLY A 133 3.90 -10.64 8.49
CA GLY A 133 3.22 -11.57 7.58
C GLY A 133 1.70 -11.56 7.72
N LYS A 134 1.06 -12.63 7.22
CA LYS A 134 -0.38 -12.85 7.31
C LYS A 134 -0.80 -13.20 8.72
N GLY A 135 -1.55 -12.29 9.34
CA GLY A 135 -2.00 -12.44 10.73
C GLY A 135 -0.85 -12.20 11.71
N ARG A 136 -0.94 -12.82 12.89
CA ARG A 136 0.00 -12.61 14.01
C ARG A 136 0.39 -13.91 14.72
N ASN A 137 0.06 -15.05 14.12
CA ASN A 137 0.32 -16.35 14.71
C ASN A 137 1.74 -16.81 14.33
N TRP A 138 2.63 -16.80 15.31
CA TRP A 138 4.00 -17.29 15.12
C TRP A 138 4.13 -18.82 15.19
N GLU A 139 3.12 -19.54 15.68
CA GLU A 139 3.05 -21.01 15.60
C GLU A 139 2.83 -21.48 14.16
N ASN A 140 2.17 -20.65 13.33
CA ASN A 140 1.99 -20.86 11.90
C ASN A 140 2.37 -19.59 11.12
N PRO A 141 3.67 -19.29 10.98
CA PRO A 141 4.16 -18.03 10.46
C PRO A 141 3.97 -17.94 8.94
N ALA A 142 2.81 -17.46 8.51
CA ALA A 142 2.51 -17.25 7.09
C ALA A 142 3.18 -15.96 6.60
N GLY A 143 4.30 -16.07 5.88
CA GLY A 143 5.06 -14.94 5.31
C GLY A 143 5.89 -14.10 6.28
N HIS A 144 5.84 -14.34 7.60
CA HIS A 144 6.56 -13.52 8.59
C HIS A 144 8.10 -13.57 8.44
N TYR A 145 8.62 -14.66 7.88
CA TYR A 145 10.05 -14.88 7.63
C TYR A 145 10.45 -14.68 6.15
N ALA A 146 9.53 -14.19 5.30
CA ALA A 146 9.75 -14.12 3.86
C ALA A 146 10.70 -12.98 3.43
N ILE A 147 10.88 -11.96 4.28
CA ILE A 147 11.63 -10.76 3.96
C ILE A 147 12.85 -10.69 4.87
N ALA A 148 14.03 -10.58 4.27
CA ALA A 148 15.28 -10.33 4.97
C ALA A 148 15.60 -8.83 4.94
N GLN A 149 16.03 -8.30 6.09
CA GLN A 149 16.59 -6.96 6.20
C GLN A 149 17.97 -6.94 5.55
N LEU A 150 18.25 -5.89 4.76
CA LEU A 150 19.52 -5.69 4.08
C LEU A 150 20.20 -4.40 4.52
N SER A 151 19.49 -3.28 4.64
CA SER A 151 20.09 -2.02 5.03
C SER A 151 20.51 -2.04 6.50
N PRO A 152 21.75 -1.64 6.82
CA PRO A 152 22.18 -1.39 8.19
C PRO A 152 21.73 -0.02 8.70
N TRP A 153 21.06 0.82 7.91
CA TRP A 153 20.73 2.20 8.31
C TRP A 153 19.23 2.45 8.54
N VAL A 154 18.37 1.49 8.20
CA VAL A 154 16.91 1.64 8.26
C VAL A 154 16.31 0.59 9.16
N LEU A 155 15.57 1.03 10.18
CA LEU A 155 14.68 0.19 10.96
C LEU A 155 13.38 -0.01 10.18
N TRP A 156 12.95 -1.26 10.03
CA TRP A 156 11.65 -1.58 9.49
C TRP A 156 10.68 -2.03 10.60
N PRO A 157 9.70 -1.19 10.99
CA PRO A 157 8.68 -1.60 11.94
C PRO A 157 7.68 -2.59 11.31
N PRO A 158 7.20 -3.61 12.04
CA PRO A 158 6.26 -4.60 11.50
C PRO A 158 4.90 -4.00 11.08
N ASP A 159 4.52 -2.85 11.62
CA ASP A 159 3.31 -2.11 11.25
C ASP A 159 3.41 -1.40 9.87
N GLY A 160 4.63 -1.29 9.32
CA GLY A 160 4.95 -0.57 8.09
C GLY A 160 6.06 0.46 8.29
N LEU A 161 6.77 0.80 7.21
CA LEU A 161 7.84 1.79 7.22
C LEU A 161 7.24 3.19 7.29
N ASN A 162 7.67 3.96 8.30
CA ASN A 162 7.15 5.30 8.55
C ASN A 162 7.81 6.36 7.67
N LEU A 163 6.97 7.25 7.14
CA LEU A 163 7.40 8.52 6.58
C LEU A 163 7.37 9.59 7.68
N LYS A 164 8.07 10.70 7.43
CA LYS A 164 8.01 11.88 8.28
C LYS A 164 6.57 12.37 8.39
N GLN A 165 6.09 12.54 9.61
CA GLN A 165 4.71 12.98 9.83
C GLN A 165 4.47 14.37 9.24
N GLY A 166 3.31 14.53 8.61
CA GLY A 166 2.94 15.77 7.91
C GLY A 166 3.44 15.89 6.48
N THR A 167 4.03 14.83 5.91
CA THR A 167 4.33 14.75 4.46
C THR A 167 3.06 15.05 3.66
N SER A 168 3.15 15.97 2.69
CA SER A 168 2.04 16.73 2.12
C SER A 168 2.10 16.92 0.60
N GLY A 169 2.62 15.94 -0.12
CA GLY A 169 2.68 15.91 -1.59
C GLY A 169 4.09 15.71 -2.14
N GLU A 170 5.10 15.58 -1.27
CA GLU A 170 6.45 15.22 -1.67
C GLU A 170 6.51 13.81 -2.28
N LEU A 171 7.43 13.59 -3.20
CA LEU A 171 7.61 12.35 -3.93
C LEU A 171 8.43 11.33 -3.13
N PHE A 172 7.89 10.13 -2.98
CA PHE A 172 8.60 8.98 -2.45
C PHE A 172 9.06 8.09 -3.60
N GLY A 173 10.38 7.96 -3.79
CA GLY A 173 10.96 7.08 -4.79
C GLY A 173 11.10 5.66 -4.26
N TYR A 174 10.53 4.70 -4.97
CA TYR A 174 10.73 3.28 -4.66
C TYR A 174 10.75 2.40 -5.90
N GLY A 175 11.35 1.23 -5.77
CA GLY A 175 11.36 0.23 -6.82
C GLY A 175 11.82 -1.13 -6.33
N TYR A 176 11.56 -2.16 -7.13
CA TYR A 176 12.05 -3.51 -6.89
C TYR A 176 12.96 -3.90 -8.05
N LEU A 177 14.20 -4.26 -7.73
CA LEU A 177 15.16 -4.84 -8.67
C LEU A 177 15.71 -6.12 -8.05
N PRO A 178 15.99 -7.18 -8.84
CA PRO A 178 16.53 -8.39 -8.28
C PRO A 178 18.02 -8.20 -7.96
N LEU A 179 18.50 -8.80 -6.88
CA LEU A 179 19.94 -8.93 -6.58
C LEU A 179 20.34 -10.41 -6.47
N PRO A 180 21.55 -10.81 -6.92
CA PRO A 180 22.04 -12.19 -6.88
C PRO A 180 22.56 -12.56 -5.47
N LEU A 181 21.73 -12.38 -4.45
CA LEU A 181 22.10 -12.64 -3.06
C LEU A 181 22.03 -14.12 -2.72
N ALA A 182 21.03 -14.83 -3.24
CA ALA A 182 20.86 -16.27 -3.07
C ALA A 182 21.50 -17.06 -4.22
N THR A 183 21.64 -18.36 -4.05
CA THR A 183 22.02 -19.30 -5.12
C THR A 183 20.80 -20.17 -5.43
N ALA A 184 20.55 -20.44 -6.71
CA ALA A 184 19.45 -21.32 -7.11
C ALA A 184 19.67 -22.74 -6.55
N LYS A 185 18.56 -23.39 -6.18
CA LYS A 185 18.54 -24.73 -5.59
C LYS A 185 17.64 -25.65 -6.39
N THR A 186 17.96 -26.94 -6.41
CA THR A 186 17.12 -27.98 -7.04
C THR A 186 16.11 -28.59 -6.08
N THR A 187 16.35 -28.49 -4.77
CA THR A 187 15.49 -29.02 -3.72
C THR A 187 15.18 -27.98 -2.65
N MET A 188 14.02 -28.15 -2.01
CA MET A 188 13.61 -27.36 -0.85
C MET A 188 13.04 -28.28 0.23
N ALA A 189 13.59 -28.20 1.44
CA ALA A 189 13.18 -29.00 2.59
C ALA A 189 13.07 -30.51 2.28
N GLY A 190 14.05 -31.04 1.53
CA GLY A 190 14.13 -32.45 1.12
C GLY A 190 13.14 -32.86 0.02
N LYS A 191 12.40 -31.92 -0.57
CA LYS A 191 11.49 -32.17 -1.71
C LYS A 191 12.10 -31.62 -3.00
N ASP A 192 11.74 -32.24 -4.13
CA ASP A 192 12.14 -31.82 -5.49
C ASP A 192 11.38 -30.56 -5.94
N VAL A 193 11.58 -29.48 -5.20
CA VAL A 193 11.03 -28.15 -5.47
C VAL A 193 12.19 -27.20 -5.77
N PRO A 194 12.48 -26.95 -7.06
CA PRO A 194 13.47 -25.98 -7.46
C PRO A 194 13.10 -24.59 -6.97
N THR A 195 14.10 -23.84 -6.52
CA THR A 195 13.97 -22.44 -6.09
C THR A 195 15.01 -21.61 -6.80
N GLY A 196 14.59 -20.51 -7.44
CA GLY A 196 15.51 -19.63 -8.14
C GLY A 196 16.37 -18.75 -7.24
N ASP A 197 17.10 -17.83 -7.85
CA ASP A 197 18.08 -16.96 -7.19
C ASP A 197 17.65 -15.50 -7.09
N GLN A 198 16.45 -15.15 -7.56
CA GLN A 198 16.00 -13.77 -7.65
C GLN A 198 15.55 -13.22 -6.29
N CYS A 199 16.45 -12.49 -5.62
CA CYS A 199 16.11 -11.72 -4.44
C CYS A 199 15.58 -10.34 -4.85
N TRP A 200 14.26 -10.23 -5.05
CA TRP A 200 13.61 -8.94 -5.34
C TRP A 200 13.80 -7.98 -4.18
N THR A 201 14.63 -6.96 -4.41
CA THR A 201 15.14 -6.04 -3.40
C THR A 201 14.46 -4.69 -3.56
N LEU A 202 13.92 -4.19 -2.45
CA LEU A 202 13.37 -2.83 -2.38
C LEU A 202 14.50 -1.82 -2.37
N PHE A 203 14.50 -0.92 -3.35
CA PHE A 203 15.31 0.30 -3.37
C PHE A 203 14.43 1.49 -3.05
N LEU A 204 14.95 2.38 -2.19
CA LEU A 204 14.32 3.67 -1.89
C LEU A 204 15.18 4.83 -2.39
N ASN A 205 14.51 5.92 -2.75
CA ASN A 205 15.09 7.24 -2.92
C ASN A 205 14.19 8.26 -2.21
N SER A 206 14.55 8.61 -0.99
CA SER A 206 13.90 9.60 -0.13
C SER A 206 14.82 10.80 0.10
N GLY A 207 14.31 11.87 0.71
CA GLY A 207 15.10 13.07 1.02
C GLY A 207 16.26 12.81 1.99
N ASN A 208 16.16 11.76 2.81
CA ASN A 208 17.10 11.44 3.89
C ASN A 208 17.66 10.00 3.86
N PHE A 209 17.33 9.19 2.84
CA PHE A 209 17.90 7.84 2.64
C PHE A 209 17.82 7.41 1.17
N LYS A 210 18.89 6.80 0.67
CA LYS A 210 18.94 6.22 -0.68
C LYS A 210 19.60 4.85 -0.65
N GLY A 211 19.01 3.87 -1.33
CA GLY A 211 19.63 2.55 -1.52
C GLY A 211 18.71 1.37 -1.20
N PRO A 212 19.27 0.15 -1.17
CA PRO A 212 18.51 -1.05 -0.89
C PRO A 212 18.15 -1.14 0.59
N VAL A 213 16.96 -1.66 0.90
CA VAL A 213 16.46 -1.75 2.29
C VAL A 213 16.28 -3.18 2.75
N THR A 214 15.53 -3.96 1.99
CA THR A 214 15.11 -5.33 2.32
C THR A 214 14.88 -6.11 1.02
N PHE A 215 14.80 -7.43 1.09
CA PHE A 215 14.47 -8.25 -0.07
C PHE A 215 13.59 -9.44 0.28
N PHE A 216 12.79 -9.89 -0.69
CA PHE A 216 12.06 -11.15 -0.60
C PHE A 216 13.02 -12.32 -0.82
N LEU A 217 12.99 -13.30 0.08
CA LEU A 217 13.70 -14.56 -0.11
C LEU A 217 13.05 -15.34 -1.26
N PRO A 218 13.82 -15.92 -2.21
CA PRO A 218 13.26 -16.66 -3.33
C PRO A 218 12.31 -17.78 -2.90
N GLN A 219 12.60 -18.42 -1.76
CA GLN A 219 11.76 -19.45 -1.16
C GLN A 219 10.30 -19.01 -0.94
N PHE A 220 10.04 -17.75 -0.64
CA PHE A 220 8.67 -17.25 -0.44
C PHE A 220 7.78 -17.52 -1.66
N TRP A 221 8.34 -17.37 -2.86
CA TRP A 221 7.61 -17.56 -4.11
C TRP A 221 7.50 -19.04 -4.49
N SER A 222 8.56 -19.83 -4.26
CA SER A 222 8.59 -21.25 -4.64
C SER A 222 7.86 -22.14 -3.64
N ARG A 223 7.76 -21.76 -2.36
CA ARG A 223 7.20 -22.60 -1.28
C ARG A 223 5.83 -23.18 -1.58
N PRO A 224 4.84 -22.43 -2.11
CA PRO A 224 3.52 -22.98 -2.44
C PRO A 224 3.55 -24.11 -3.48
N THR A 225 4.63 -24.22 -4.27
CA THR A 225 4.75 -25.29 -5.28
C THR A 225 5.04 -26.67 -4.69
N VAL A 226 5.34 -26.76 -3.39
CA VAL A 226 5.35 -28.04 -2.66
C VAL A 226 4.01 -28.76 -2.78
N ASP A 227 2.92 -28.01 -2.66
CA ASP A 227 1.55 -28.54 -2.74
C ASP A 227 0.96 -28.36 -4.15
N ARG A 228 1.65 -27.59 -5.01
CA ARG A 228 1.27 -27.27 -6.40
C ARG A 228 2.46 -27.42 -7.35
N PRO A 229 2.99 -28.65 -7.54
CA PRO A 229 4.17 -28.88 -8.37
C PRO A 229 3.95 -28.50 -9.84
N ASP A 230 2.70 -28.43 -10.29
CA ASP A 230 2.31 -27.92 -11.63
C ASP A 230 2.68 -26.45 -11.85
N LEU A 231 2.96 -25.70 -10.78
CA LEU A 231 3.34 -24.28 -10.82
C LEU A 231 4.85 -24.05 -10.65
N ILE A 232 5.68 -25.10 -10.62
CA ILE A 232 7.14 -24.98 -10.54
C ILE A 232 7.67 -24.08 -11.66
N GLY A 233 8.49 -23.09 -11.28
CA GLY A 233 9.10 -22.15 -12.22
C GLY A 233 8.12 -21.17 -12.84
N GLN A 234 6.97 -20.90 -12.22
CA GLN A 234 6.00 -19.88 -12.67
C GLN A 234 6.07 -18.56 -11.89
N PHE A 235 6.82 -18.51 -10.79
CA PHE A 235 6.83 -17.37 -9.88
C PHE A 235 8.14 -16.56 -9.92
N LEU A 236 8.12 -15.45 -9.19
CA LEU A 236 9.16 -14.41 -9.19
C LEU A 236 10.52 -14.89 -8.67
N ASP A 237 10.64 -16.05 -8.04
CA ASP A 237 11.95 -16.62 -7.69
C ASP A 237 12.79 -16.95 -8.93
N THR A 238 12.15 -17.30 -10.04
CA THR A 238 12.80 -17.75 -11.29
C THR A 238 12.37 -16.95 -12.52
N ARG A 239 11.13 -16.47 -12.56
CA ARG A 239 10.57 -15.79 -13.73
C ARG A 239 10.94 -14.31 -13.75
N PRO A 240 11.20 -13.73 -14.92
CA PRO A 240 11.28 -12.28 -15.06
C PRO A 240 9.95 -11.60 -14.70
N SER A 241 10.01 -10.32 -14.35
CA SER A 241 8.81 -9.49 -14.10
C SER A 241 8.18 -8.99 -15.39
N ASP A 242 6.86 -8.79 -15.41
CA ASP A 242 6.20 -8.09 -16.52
C ASP A 242 6.54 -6.58 -16.46
N PRO A 243 7.13 -5.95 -17.49
CA PRO A 243 7.34 -4.51 -17.50
C PRO A 243 6.05 -3.70 -17.51
N ASN A 244 5.00 -4.21 -18.14
CA ASN A 244 3.79 -3.45 -18.52
C ASN A 244 2.69 -3.54 -17.47
N LYS A 245 3.05 -3.21 -16.23
CA LYS A 245 2.23 -3.32 -15.03
C LYS A 245 1.14 -2.25 -15.01
N ALA A 246 0.03 -2.51 -14.33
CA ALA A 246 -0.96 -1.46 -14.12
C ALA A 246 -0.49 -0.47 -13.04
N ILE A 247 -0.61 0.83 -13.32
CA ILE A 247 -0.44 1.88 -12.31
C ILE A 247 -1.82 2.37 -11.88
N GLN A 248 -2.15 2.18 -10.61
CA GLN A 248 -3.47 2.53 -10.07
C GLN A 248 -3.39 2.96 -8.61
N MET A 249 -4.41 3.66 -8.14
CA MET A 249 -4.65 3.90 -6.71
C MET A 249 -5.89 3.10 -6.30
N GLU A 250 -5.70 2.07 -5.48
CA GLU A 250 -6.79 1.26 -4.95
C GLU A 250 -7.29 1.83 -3.63
N THR A 251 -8.59 2.12 -3.58
CA THR A 251 -9.28 2.58 -2.38
C THR A 251 -10.34 1.57 -2.01
N GLN A 252 -10.19 0.94 -0.86
CA GLN A 252 -11.12 -0.08 -0.37
C GLN A 252 -12.21 0.52 0.52
N HIS A 253 -11.90 1.60 1.25
CA HIS A 253 -12.87 2.24 2.14
C HIS A 253 -12.46 3.67 2.47
N VAL A 254 -13.22 4.65 1.99
CA VAL A 254 -13.31 6.01 2.55
C VAL A 254 -14.68 6.14 3.23
N PRO A 255 -14.78 6.64 4.48
CA PRO A 255 -16.07 6.78 5.15
C PRO A 255 -17.04 7.67 4.37
N ALA A 256 -18.31 7.25 4.30
CA ALA A 256 -19.40 8.04 3.75
C ALA A 256 -20.68 7.85 4.57
N TYR A 257 -21.66 8.70 4.35
CA TYR A 257 -23.02 8.59 4.88
C TYR A 257 -24.03 8.81 3.77
N LEU A 258 -25.12 8.05 3.77
CA LEU A 258 -26.19 8.11 2.79
C LEU A 258 -27.51 8.43 3.49
N ALA A 259 -28.37 9.21 2.83
CA ALA A 259 -29.72 9.48 3.29
C ALA A 259 -30.66 9.67 2.09
N THR A 260 -31.95 9.47 2.33
CA THR A 260 -33.01 9.68 1.34
C THR A 260 -33.93 10.78 1.85
N ASP A 261 -34.28 11.73 0.99
CA ASP A 261 -35.24 12.78 1.36
C ASP A 261 -36.69 12.27 1.36
N SER A 262 -37.63 13.14 1.74
CA SER A 262 -39.06 12.83 1.75
C SER A 262 -39.67 12.54 0.36
N LYS A 263 -38.94 12.86 -0.71
CA LYS A 263 -39.34 12.66 -2.12
C LYS A 263 -38.72 11.40 -2.73
N GLY A 264 -37.90 10.66 -1.99
CA GLY A 264 -37.22 9.46 -2.46
C GLY A 264 -35.88 9.72 -3.17
N ASN A 265 -35.37 10.95 -3.18
CA ASN A 265 -34.06 11.25 -3.76
C ASN A 265 -32.95 10.83 -2.80
N SER A 266 -31.92 10.16 -3.32
CA SER A 266 -30.79 9.70 -2.52
C SER A 266 -29.63 10.69 -2.55
N TYR A 267 -29.06 10.93 -1.38
CA TYR A 267 -27.94 11.83 -1.15
C TYR A 267 -26.82 11.11 -0.41
N ALA A 268 -25.59 11.57 -0.61
CA ALA A 268 -24.45 11.09 0.14
C ALA A 268 -23.54 12.23 0.58
N ARG A 269 -22.87 12.03 1.71
CA ARG A 269 -21.73 12.83 2.14
C ARG A 269 -20.52 11.93 2.35
N VAL A 270 -19.41 12.24 1.70
CA VAL A 270 -18.13 11.51 1.80
C VAL A 270 -17.16 12.29 2.69
N ALA A 271 -16.29 11.58 3.41
CA ALA A 271 -15.24 12.21 4.22
C ALA A 271 -14.37 13.15 3.37
N PRO A 272 -13.98 14.33 3.89
CA PRO A 272 -13.12 15.26 3.17
C PRO A 272 -11.87 14.56 2.65
N THR A 273 -11.79 14.41 1.33
CA THR A 273 -10.75 13.66 0.64
C THR A 273 -9.82 14.63 -0.08
N TYR A 274 -8.51 14.47 0.14
CA TYR A 274 -7.48 15.39 -0.32
C TYR A 274 -6.66 14.85 -1.47
N PHE A 275 -6.24 15.76 -2.35
CA PHE A 275 -5.16 15.54 -3.31
C PHE A 275 -4.18 16.72 -3.24
N PRO A 276 -2.87 16.49 -3.42
CA PRO A 276 -1.90 17.56 -3.55
C PRO A 276 -2.26 18.51 -4.69
N GLN A 277 -2.00 19.81 -4.51
CA GLN A 277 -2.07 20.78 -5.60
C GLN A 277 -0.81 21.62 -5.70
N ASN A 278 -0.49 22.02 -6.94
CA ASN A 278 0.57 22.97 -7.24
C ASN A 278 0.04 24.02 -8.23
N GLY A 279 -0.81 24.91 -7.72
CA GLY A 279 -1.47 25.96 -8.51
C GLY A 279 -2.31 25.42 -9.68
N LYS A 280 -2.24 26.11 -10.83
CA LYS A 280 -2.97 25.73 -12.06
C LYS A 280 -2.32 24.59 -12.83
N MET A 281 -1.02 24.35 -12.61
CA MET A 281 -0.28 23.31 -13.35
C MET A 281 -0.70 21.91 -12.91
N GLY A 282 -1.15 21.73 -11.68
CA GLY A 282 -1.41 20.42 -11.08
C GLY A 282 -0.17 19.88 -10.36
N ALA A 283 -0.38 19.07 -9.32
CA ALA A 283 0.73 18.47 -8.58
C ALA A 283 1.22 17.18 -9.26
N PRO A 284 2.53 16.89 -9.23
CA PRO A 284 3.06 15.60 -9.66
C PRO A 284 2.56 14.52 -8.70
N LEU A 285 1.80 13.55 -9.19
CA LEU A 285 1.30 12.42 -8.40
C LEU A 285 2.09 11.14 -8.66
N ILE A 286 2.52 10.95 -9.91
CA ILE A 286 3.42 9.87 -10.31
C ILE A 286 4.47 10.46 -11.24
N HIS A 287 5.72 10.06 -11.05
CA HIS A 287 6.83 10.51 -11.88
C HIS A 287 7.80 9.36 -12.19
N ARG A 288 8.27 9.31 -13.44
CA ARG A 288 9.33 8.39 -13.92
C ARG A 288 9.08 6.91 -13.60
N VAL A 289 7.94 6.38 -14.04
CA VAL A 289 7.74 4.92 -14.03
C VAL A 289 8.76 4.30 -14.99
N THR A 290 9.69 3.53 -14.44
CA THR A 290 10.87 3.02 -15.16
C THR A 290 10.89 1.51 -15.07
N ALA A 291 11.13 0.84 -16.21
CA ALA A 291 11.37 -0.60 -16.29
C ALA A 291 12.84 -0.88 -16.63
N TYR A 292 13.37 -2.04 -16.20
CA TYR A 292 14.80 -2.34 -16.24
C TYR A 292 15.09 -3.66 -16.92
N ARG A 293 16.23 -3.77 -17.59
CA ARG A 293 16.86 -5.05 -17.95
C ARG A 293 17.77 -5.53 -16.82
N ARG A 294 18.16 -6.80 -16.81
CA ARG A 294 19.14 -7.33 -15.84
C ARG A 294 20.48 -6.60 -15.88
N SER A 295 20.90 -6.16 -17.07
CA SER A 295 22.12 -5.36 -17.26
C SER A 295 22.09 -4.01 -16.54
N ALA A 296 20.90 -3.52 -16.14
CA ALA A 296 20.77 -2.28 -15.38
C ALA A 296 21.42 -2.35 -13.99
N LEU A 297 21.51 -3.56 -13.40
CA LEU A 297 22.12 -3.75 -12.07
C LEU A 297 22.61 -5.19 -11.83
N TRP A 298 21.75 -6.18 -12.07
CA TRP A 298 21.99 -7.58 -11.71
C TRP A 298 23.31 -8.12 -12.28
N ASP A 299 23.55 -7.97 -13.58
CA ASP A 299 24.69 -8.60 -14.26
C ASP A 299 26.03 -8.10 -13.69
N GLY A 300 26.12 -6.80 -13.42
CA GLY A 300 27.29 -6.19 -12.79
C GLY A 300 27.50 -6.67 -11.35
N VAL A 301 26.43 -6.74 -10.55
CA VAL A 301 26.51 -7.26 -9.18
C VAL A 301 26.90 -8.73 -9.16
N LYS A 302 26.36 -9.54 -10.08
CA LYS A 302 26.72 -10.96 -10.21
C LYS A 302 28.19 -11.12 -10.54
N GLY A 303 28.69 -10.40 -11.55
CA GLY A 303 30.10 -10.42 -11.92
C GLY A 303 31.02 -9.99 -10.77
N TRP A 304 30.60 -9.02 -9.96
CA TRP A 304 31.31 -8.63 -8.75
C TRP A 304 31.35 -9.75 -7.70
N PHE A 305 30.21 -10.36 -7.39
CA PHE A 305 30.14 -11.47 -6.43
C PHE A 305 30.94 -12.70 -6.87
N ASP A 306 31.17 -12.87 -8.17
CA ASP A 306 32.01 -13.94 -8.74
C ASP A 306 33.51 -13.59 -8.77
N GLY A 307 33.92 -12.52 -8.07
CA GLY A 307 35.34 -12.11 -7.94
C GLY A 307 35.75 -10.97 -8.87
N GLY A 308 34.80 -10.37 -9.61
CA GLY A 308 35.03 -9.18 -10.42
C GLY A 308 35.21 -7.90 -9.59
N LYS A 309 35.25 -6.76 -10.28
CA LYS A 309 35.42 -5.45 -9.65
C LYS A 309 34.14 -5.02 -8.91
N PRO A 310 34.26 -4.28 -7.78
CA PRO A 310 33.11 -3.68 -7.12
C PRO A 310 32.28 -2.80 -8.06
N VAL A 311 30.95 -2.95 -7.99
CA VAL A 311 29.99 -2.07 -8.66
C VAL A 311 29.40 -1.07 -7.66
N SER A 312 29.06 0.13 -8.12
CA SER A 312 28.57 1.22 -7.26
C SER A 312 27.13 1.04 -6.77
N GLY A 313 26.34 0.19 -7.43
CA GLY A 313 24.90 0.08 -7.24
C GLY A 313 24.08 1.12 -8.02
N THR A 314 24.75 2.03 -8.73
CA THR A 314 24.08 2.99 -9.62
C THR A 314 23.42 2.25 -10.78
N ILE A 315 22.14 2.53 -11.03
CA ILE A 315 21.41 1.93 -12.14
C ILE A 315 21.96 2.44 -13.47
N ASP A 316 22.27 1.51 -14.38
CA ASP A 316 22.60 1.85 -15.76
C ASP A 316 21.34 2.29 -16.53
N VAL A 317 21.33 3.56 -16.93
CA VAL A 317 20.20 4.19 -17.60
C VAL A 317 20.01 3.70 -19.04
N GLU A 318 21.06 3.23 -19.71
CA GLU A 318 20.97 2.66 -21.08
C GLU A 318 20.25 1.30 -21.08
N SER A 319 20.26 0.63 -19.92
CA SER A 319 19.55 -0.62 -19.66
C SER A 319 18.17 -0.39 -19.02
N SER A 320 17.64 0.84 -19.09
CA SER A 320 16.36 1.24 -18.51
C SER A 320 15.47 1.96 -19.52
N VAL A 321 14.16 1.94 -19.30
CA VAL A 321 13.19 2.70 -20.10
C VAL A 321 12.17 3.37 -19.20
N VAL A 322 11.98 4.69 -19.40
CA VAL A 322 10.94 5.46 -18.70
C VAL A 322 9.67 5.44 -19.55
N GLN A 323 8.59 4.92 -18.99
CA GLN A 323 7.28 4.88 -19.64
C GLN A 323 6.69 6.29 -19.70
N THR A 324 6.03 6.61 -20.82
CA THR A 324 5.40 7.91 -21.01
C THR A 324 3.94 7.91 -20.59
N PHE A 325 3.44 9.05 -20.12
CA PHE A 325 2.03 9.24 -19.81
C PHE A 325 1.29 9.93 -20.95
N GLU A 326 0.00 9.63 -21.05
CA GLU A 326 -0.96 10.39 -21.86
C GLU A 326 -1.94 11.09 -20.91
N SER A 327 -2.55 12.20 -21.35
CA SER A 327 -3.63 12.88 -20.62
C SER A 327 -4.94 12.09 -20.68
N LYS A 328 -4.90 10.89 -20.12
CA LYS A 328 -5.99 9.92 -20.03
C LYS A 328 -5.99 9.31 -18.63
N GLY A 329 -7.11 8.71 -18.26
CA GLY A 329 -7.28 8.10 -16.96
C GLY A 329 -8.75 7.82 -16.71
N GLY A 330 -9.04 7.22 -15.57
CA GLY A 330 -10.42 6.97 -15.18
C GLY A 330 -10.53 6.64 -13.70
N ALA A 331 -11.76 6.64 -13.21
CA ALA A 331 -12.09 6.19 -11.88
C ALA A 331 -13.19 5.14 -11.94
N THR A 332 -13.07 4.12 -11.09
CA THR A 332 -14.15 3.16 -10.80
C THR A 332 -14.74 3.38 -9.42
N TRP A 333 -14.44 4.53 -8.79
CA TRP A 333 -14.96 4.93 -7.50
C TRP A 333 -16.48 4.96 -7.50
N ARG A 334 -17.07 4.38 -6.45
CA ARG A 334 -18.51 4.23 -6.23
C ARG A 334 -18.81 4.60 -4.79
N ILE A 335 -20.01 5.11 -4.54
CA ILE A 335 -20.53 5.36 -3.19
C ILE A 335 -21.69 4.40 -2.94
N TYR A 336 -21.65 3.67 -1.81
CA TYR A 336 -22.65 2.65 -1.49
C TYR A 336 -22.69 2.32 0.01
N ALA A 337 -23.79 1.69 0.45
CA ALA A 337 -23.90 1.14 1.80
C ALA A 337 -23.28 -0.26 1.88
N PRO A 338 -22.78 -0.73 3.04
CA PRO A 338 -22.00 -1.97 3.15
C PRO A 338 -22.64 -3.21 2.49
N ASP A 339 -23.96 -3.35 2.59
CA ASP A 339 -24.71 -4.51 2.09
C ASP A 339 -25.24 -4.34 0.65
N THR A 340 -24.78 -3.31 -0.07
CA THR A 340 -25.20 -3.07 -1.46
C THR A 340 -24.51 -4.05 -2.41
N ASP A 341 -25.31 -4.76 -3.22
CA ASP A 341 -24.83 -5.67 -4.26
C ASP A 341 -23.90 -4.94 -5.24
N GLN A 342 -22.81 -5.59 -5.65
CA GLN A 342 -21.79 -4.99 -6.51
C GLN A 342 -22.34 -4.38 -7.82
N LYS A 343 -23.38 -4.99 -8.40
CA LYS A 343 -24.02 -4.51 -9.65
C LYS A 343 -24.86 -3.26 -9.44
N GLN A 344 -25.28 -2.99 -8.19
CA GLN A 344 -26.10 -1.84 -7.83
C GLN A 344 -25.27 -0.63 -7.35
N ARG A 345 -23.97 -0.83 -7.09
CA ARG A 345 -23.07 0.25 -6.66
C ARG A 345 -22.84 1.25 -7.79
N ALA A 346 -23.44 2.43 -7.66
CA ALA A 346 -23.37 3.48 -8.67
C ALA A 346 -21.99 4.16 -8.69
N PRO A 347 -21.43 4.43 -9.88
CA PRO A 347 -20.16 5.16 -10.01
C PRO A 347 -20.31 6.63 -9.60
N LEU A 348 -19.17 7.22 -9.31
CA LEU A 348 -19.00 8.65 -9.13
C LEU A 348 -18.79 9.33 -10.49
N ALA A 349 -19.38 10.51 -10.69
CA ALA A 349 -19.13 11.37 -11.85
C ALA A 349 -17.73 12.00 -11.82
N TRP A 350 -16.67 11.21 -11.67
CA TRP A 350 -15.28 11.64 -11.45
C TRP A 350 -14.81 12.72 -12.44
N ASN A 351 -15.14 12.55 -13.71
CA ASN A 351 -14.74 13.46 -14.78
C ASN A 351 -15.42 14.85 -14.71
N SER A 352 -16.41 15.05 -13.81
CA SER A 352 -17.02 16.37 -13.62
C SER A 352 -16.14 17.31 -12.78
N PHE A 353 -15.16 16.79 -12.04
CA PHE A 353 -14.29 17.59 -11.18
C PHE A 353 -12.79 17.27 -11.28
N ALA A 354 -12.42 16.14 -11.88
CA ALA A 354 -11.03 15.72 -12.06
C ALA A 354 -10.72 15.47 -13.55
N ASN A 355 -9.70 16.16 -14.07
CA ASN A 355 -9.19 15.95 -15.42
C ASN A 355 -7.78 15.33 -15.37
N PRO A 356 -7.61 14.04 -15.73
CA PRO A 356 -6.30 13.42 -15.90
C PRO A 356 -5.38 14.22 -16.84
N VAL A 357 -4.14 14.45 -16.44
CA VAL A 357 -3.18 15.18 -17.28
C VAL A 357 -1.78 14.58 -17.19
N ALA A 358 -1.12 14.45 -18.34
CA ALA A 358 0.33 14.32 -18.40
C ALA A 358 0.92 15.73 -18.24
N LEU A 359 1.50 16.03 -17.08
CA LEU A 359 2.14 17.32 -16.78
C LEU A 359 3.39 17.53 -17.63
N ASP A 360 4.08 16.43 -17.92
CA ASP A 360 5.08 16.27 -18.96
C ASP A 360 5.05 14.80 -19.43
N SER A 361 5.95 14.40 -20.33
CA SER A 361 5.99 13.04 -20.86
C SER A 361 6.15 11.94 -19.80
N TRP A 362 6.69 12.23 -18.61
CA TRP A 362 7.00 11.28 -17.54
C TRP A 362 6.35 11.63 -16.20
N THR A 363 5.47 12.63 -16.16
CA THR A 363 4.79 13.07 -14.93
C THR A 363 3.28 13.08 -15.12
N TYR A 364 2.58 12.36 -14.25
CA TYR A 364 1.11 12.31 -14.22
C TYR A 364 0.54 13.13 -13.06
N GLY A 365 -0.59 13.77 -13.30
CA GLY A 365 -1.34 14.49 -12.26
C GLY A 365 -2.80 14.72 -12.68
N TYR A 366 -3.45 15.63 -11.95
CA TYR A 366 -4.81 16.08 -12.25
C TYR A 366 -4.88 17.60 -12.35
N GLN A 367 -5.72 18.06 -13.27
CA GLN A 367 -6.29 19.39 -13.25
C GLN A 367 -7.69 19.32 -12.63
N TRP A 368 -7.94 20.17 -11.64
CA TRP A 368 -9.19 20.15 -10.86
C TRP A 368 -10.14 21.27 -11.27
N SER A 369 -11.43 20.97 -11.34
CA SER A 369 -12.49 21.96 -11.60
C SER A 369 -12.54 23.01 -10.49
N SER A 370 -12.38 24.29 -10.84
CA SER A 370 -12.45 25.40 -9.89
C SER A 370 -13.84 25.59 -9.27
N GLU A 371 -14.88 25.01 -9.86
CA GLU A 371 -16.27 25.16 -9.41
C GLU A 371 -16.70 24.04 -8.47
N ALA A 372 -16.09 22.86 -8.59
CA ALA A 372 -16.51 21.66 -7.87
C ALA A 372 -15.60 21.33 -6.67
N VAL A 373 -14.30 21.63 -6.75
CA VAL A 373 -13.37 21.35 -5.64
C VAL A 373 -13.13 22.59 -4.77
N THR A 374 -12.81 22.37 -3.50
CA THR A 374 -12.33 23.45 -2.63
C THR A 374 -10.80 23.50 -2.70
N ARG A 375 -10.22 24.64 -3.10
CA ARG A 375 -8.77 24.83 -3.14
C ARG A 375 -8.26 25.35 -1.80
N GLY A 376 -7.25 24.69 -1.24
CA GLY A 376 -6.49 25.12 -0.07
C GLY A 376 -5.00 24.86 -0.27
N ASP A 377 -4.13 25.54 0.46
CA ASP A 377 -2.69 25.26 0.39
C ASP A 377 -2.32 24.28 1.51
N PRO A 378 -1.77 23.07 1.24
CA PRO A 378 -1.28 22.54 -0.05
C PRO A 378 -2.24 21.60 -0.80
N PHE A 379 -3.49 21.45 -0.36
CA PHE A 379 -4.41 20.44 -0.90
C PHE A 379 -5.65 21.01 -1.60
N VAL A 380 -6.09 20.34 -2.66
CA VAL A 380 -7.51 20.40 -3.05
C VAL A 380 -8.32 19.41 -2.21
N THR A 381 -9.50 19.84 -1.80
CA THR A 381 -10.52 18.97 -1.20
C THR A 381 -11.54 18.62 -2.27
N LEU A 382 -11.74 17.32 -2.50
CA LEU A 382 -12.76 16.80 -3.40
C LEU A 382 -14.17 17.16 -2.89
N PRO A 383 -15.20 17.14 -3.75
CA PRO A 383 -16.58 17.39 -3.34
C PRO A 383 -16.98 16.45 -2.20
N GLU A 384 -17.66 16.98 -1.18
CA GLU A 384 -18.16 16.17 -0.06
C GLU A 384 -19.58 15.67 -0.31
N TYR A 385 -20.40 16.40 -1.05
CA TYR A 385 -21.84 16.16 -1.17
C TYR A 385 -22.24 15.70 -2.57
N TYR A 386 -23.08 14.66 -2.61
CA TYR A 386 -23.50 14.03 -3.84
C TYR A 386 -25.00 13.74 -3.84
N ARG A 387 -25.63 13.80 -5.01
CA ARG A 387 -26.98 13.29 -5.29
C ARG A 387 -26.91 12.13 -6.27
N LEU A 388 -27.72 11.09 -6.07
CA LEU A 388 -27.83 10.00 -7.02
C LEU A 388 -28.78 10.40 -8.14
N ASP A 389 -28.22 10.62 -9.32
CA ASP A 389 -28.95 10.94 -10.54
C ASP A 389 -28.82 9.81 -11.57
N LYS A 390 -29.25 10.08 -12.80
CA LYS A 390 -29.06 9.20 -13.95
C LYS A 390 -28.12 9.85 -14.97
N ASP A 391 -27.24 9.06 -15.56
CA ASP A 391 -26.43 9.46 -16.70
C ASP A 391 -27.27 9.60 -17.98
N ARG A 392 -26.63 9.98 -19.09
CA ARG A 392 -27.28 10.13 -20.41
C ARG A 392 -27.97 8.86 -20.93
N ASN A 393 -27.61 7.69 -20.40
CA ASN A 393 -28.17 6.40 -20.77
C ASN A 393 -29.17 5.88 -19.72
N GLY A 394 -29.56 6.69 -18.74
CA GLY A 394 -30.48 6.31 -17.67
C GLY A 394 -29.86 5.48 -16.55
N LYS A 395 -28.53 5.28 -16.52
CA LYS A 395 -27.83 4.51 -15.48
C LYS A 395 -27.54 5.36 -14.24
N PRO A 396 -27.60 4.81 -13.03
CA PRO A 396 -27.36 5.58 -11.81
C PRO A 396 -25.94 6.16 -11.76
N LEU A 397 -25.81 7.41 -11.31
CA LEU A 397 -24.54 8.14 -11.22
C LEU A 397 -24.58 9.12 -10.04
N TRP A 398 -23.57 9.09 -9.17
CA TRP A 398 -23.40 10.10 -8.12
C TRP A 398 -22.83 11.38 -8.72
N VAL A 399 -23.62 12.46 -8.70
CA VAL A 399 -23.23 13.79 -9.18
C VAL A 399 -22.95 14.73 -8.01
N THR A 400 -21.98 15.62 -8.18
CA THR A 400 -21.59 16.61 -7.16
C THR A 400 -22.69 17.65 -6.98
N ILE A 401 -23.01 17.98 -5.74
CA ILE A 401 -23.94 19.08 -5.39
C ILE A 401 -23.32 19.97 -4.31
N ARG A 402 -23.83 21.19 -4.18
CA ARG A 402 -23.41 22.11 -3.11
C ARG A 402 -24.04 21.74 -1.77
N PRO A 403 -23.41 22.10 -0.63
CA PRO A 403 -23.96 21.79 0.70
C PRO A 403 -25.38 22.33 0.93
N ASN A 404 -25.74 23.47 0.32
CA ASN A 404 -27.07 24.09 0.44
C ASN A 404 -28.14 23.44 -0.47
N GLU A 405 -27.77 22.53 -1.36
CA GLU A 405 -28.69 21.74 -2.19
C GLU A 405 -29.09 20.42 -1.50
N VAL A 406 -28.46 20.10 -0.36
CA VAL A 406 -28.78 18.92 0.46
C VAL A 406 -29.98 19.25 1.34
N PRO A 407 -31.10 18.51 1.23
CA PRO A 407 -32.28 18.77 2.05
C PRO A 407 -31.96 18.60 3.54
N ALA A 408 -32.38 19.57 4.37
CA ALA A 408 -32.03 19.62 5.79
C ALA A 408 -32.55 18.41 6.56
N GLU A 409 -33.67 17.83 6.12
CA GLU A 409 -34.25 16.61 6.68
C GLU A 409 -33.35 15.39 6.54
N THR A 410 -32.42 15.37 5.56
CA THR A 410 -31.48 14.24 5.41
C THR A 410 -30.49 14.15 6.56
N GLY A 411 -30.26 15.23 7.30
CA GLY A 411 -29.28 15.29 8.40
C GLY A 411 -27.81 15.22 7.98
N LEU A 412 -27.49 15.08 6.68
CA LEU A 412 -26.12 14.86 6.19
C LEU A 412 -25.14 16.01 6.52
N THR A 413 -25.63 17.26 6.53
CA THR A 413 -24.80 18.44 6.86
C THR A 413 -24.38 18.48 8.33
N LYS A 414 -25.05 17.72 9.20
CA LYS A 414 -24.75 17.61 10.64
C LYS A 414 -23.86 16.42 10.99
N VAL A 415 -23.53 15.59 10.01
CA VAL A 415 -22.71 14.40 10.23
C VAL A 415 -21.27 14.78 10.53
N GLU A 416 -20.67 14.06 11.48
CA GLU A 416 -19.25 14.11 11.76
C GLU A 416 -18.58 12.79 11.35
N PHE A 417 -17.41 12.92 10.72
CA PHE A 417 -16.59 11.76 10.38
C PHE A 417 -15.75 11.35 11.59
N PRO A 418 -15.53 10.03 11.80
CA PRO A 418 -14.72 9.56 12.91
C PRO A 418 -13.32 10.17 12.88
N ARG A 419 -12.78 10.44 14.07
CA ARG A 419 -11.37 10.79 14.29
C ARG A 419 -10.84 9.89 15.39
N VAL A 420 -9.86 9.05 15.06
CA VAL A 420 -9.24 8.14 16.02
C VAL A 420 -7.83 8.61 16.30
N ARG A 421 -7.58 8.99 17.56
CA ARG A 421 -6.23 9.19 18.10
C ARG A 421 -5.94 8.03 19.04
N ASN A 422 -4.76 7.41 18.91
CA ASN A 422 -4.27 6.39 19.83
C ASN A 422 -5.28 5.26 20.09
N SER A 423 -5.54 4.42 19.09
CA SER A 423 -6.26 3.18 19.36
C SER A 423 -5.44 2.32 20.34
N ARG A 424 -6.08 1.81 21.41
CA ARG A 424 -5.49 0.87 22.39
C ARG A 424 -5.21 -0.48 21.73
N GLN A 425 -4.25 -0.49 20.81
CA GLN A 425 -3.85 -1.68 20.08
C GLN A 425 -2.71 -2.37 20.83
N GLY A 426 -2.70 -3.70 20.77
CA GLY A 426 -1.60 -4.49 21.31
C GLY A 426 -0.28 -4.22 20.58
N ALA A 427 0.82 -4.66 21.17
CA ALA A 427 2.11 -4.62 20.50
C ALA A 427 2.24 -5.71 19.43
N TYR A 428 2.97 -5.44 18.35
CA TYR A 428 3.63 -6.48 17.56
C TYR A 428 4.78 -7.02 18.40
N VAL A 429 4.84 -8.34 18.57
CA VAL A 429 5.84 -9.02 19.39
C VAL A 429 6.32 -10.24 18.61
N THR A 430 7.63 -10.42 18.50
CA THR A 430 8.25 -11.61 17.94
C THR A 430 8.39 -12.70 19.02
N PRO A 431 8.54 -13.99 18.67
CA PRO A 431 8.77 -15.06 19.62
C PRO A 431 9.85 -14.75 20.66
N GLU A 432 9.55 -15.01 21.94
CA GLU A 432 10.44 -14.71 23.07
C GLU A 432 11.05 -15.97 23.69
N GLU A 433 10.58 -17.16 23.31
CA GLU A 433 11.04 -18.42 23.86
C GLU A 433 12.55 -18.58 23.63
N ALA A 434 13.27 -19.04 24.65
CA ALA A 434 14.74 -19.14 24.62
C ALA A 434 15.28 -20.01 23.48
N LYS A 435 14.51 -21.02 23.05
CA LYS A 435 14.86 -21.92 21.94
C LYS A 435 14.42 -21.42 20.57
N SER A 436 13.74 -20.28 20.49
CA SER A 436 13.28 -19.73 19.22
C SER A 436 14.46 -19.27 18.35
N ILE A 437 14.27 -19.26 17.03
CA ILE A 437 15.25 -18.78 16.06
C ILE A 437 15.62 -17.29 16.24
N TRP A 438 14.84 -16.55 17.03
CA TRP A 438 15.11 -15.16 17.39
C TRP A 438 16.17 -15.01 18.47
N LYS A 439 16.43 -16.07 19.26
CA LYS A 439 17.29 -16.05 20.44
C LYS A 439 18.60 -16.83 20.28
N THR A 440 18.68 -17.79 19.35
CA THR A 440 19.90 -18.59 19.13
C THR A 440 20.25 -18.65 17.64
N PRO A 441 21.43 -18.15 17.20
CA PRO A 441 22.47 -17.51 18.02
C PRO A 441 22.04 -16.13 18.59
N GLY A 442 20.97 -15.55 18.05
CA GLY A 442 20.37 -14.33 18.57
C GLY A 442 21.06 -13.04 18.10
N PRO A 443 20.68 -11.88 18.66
CA PRO A 443 21.28 -10.61 18.30
C PRO A 443 22.71 -10.48 18.84
N ALA A 444 23.55 -9.77 18.08
CA ALA A 444 24.90 -9.38 18.49
C ALA A 444 24.93 -8.17 19.43
N ALA A 445 23.92 -7.28 19.36
CA ALA A 445 23.78 -6.15 20.26
C ALA A 445 22.32 -5.72 20.43
N GLY A 446 22.00 -5.13 21.59
CA GLY A 446 20.66 -4.67 21.95
C GLY A 446 20.10 -5.41 23.17
N PRO A 447 18.81 -5.22 23.50
CA PRO A 447 17.85 -4.40 22.75
C PRO A 447 18.11 -2.88 22.85
N PHE A 448 17.62 -2.15 21.85
CA PHE A 448 17.59 -0.69 21.78
C PHE A 448 16.15 -0.23 21.55
N GLU A 449 15.84 1.03 21.85
CA GLU A 449 14.50 1.60 21.63
C GLU A 449 14.52 2.90 20.81
N ARG A 450 13.42 3.13 20.09
CA ARG A 450 13.10 4.39 19.39
C ARG A 450 11.61 4.67 19.49
N LYS A 451 11.26 5.94 19.76
CA LYS A 451 9.90 6.47 19.58
C LYS A 451 9.77 6.97 18.15
N LEU A 452 8.81 6.42 17.42
CA LEU A 452 8.52 6.78 16.04
C LEU A 452 7.54 7.96 15.98
N GLY A 453 7.47 8.61 14.83
CA GLY A 453 6.59 9.75 14.54
C GLY A 453 5.10 9.39 14.61
N ASP A 454 4.74 8.12 14.40
CA ASP A 454 3.37 7.64 14.61
C ASP A 454 2.98 7.46 16.09
N GLY A 455 3.89 7.77 17.02
CA GLY A 455 3.70 7.66 18.46
C GLY A 455 3.99 6.27 19.05
N SER A 456 4.25 5.26 18.21
CA SER A 456 4.66 3.93 18.66
C SER A 456 6.13 3.91 19.11
N VAL A 457 6.47 2.92 19.94
CA VAL A 457 7.85 2.63 20.36
C VAL A 457 8.25 1.28 19.80
N VAL A 458 9.38 1.26 19.11
CA VAL A 458 10.02 0.04 18.61
C VAL A 458 11.16 -0.37 19.53
N THR A 459 11.23 -1.66 19.82
CA THR A 459 12.40 -2.33 20.39
C THR A 459 13.08 -3.10 19.27
N TYR A 460 14.38 -2.88 19.07
CA TYR A 460 15.15 -3.52 17.99
C TYR A 460 16.52 -3.99 18.49
N SER A 461 17.12 -4.93 17.77
CA SER A 461 18.46 -5.45 18.06
C SER A 461 19.24 -5.64 16.76
N TRP A 462 20.57 -5.66 16.85
CA TRP A 462 21.44 -5.88 15.71
C TRP A 462 21.75 -7.36 15.57
N TYR A 463 21.45 -7.91 14.40
CA TYR A 463 21.77 -9.29 14.07
C TYR A 463 22.92 -9.31 13.07
N ARG A 464 23.81 -10.29 13.20
CA ARG A 464 24.66 -10.68 12.07
C ARG A 464 23.74 -11.05 10.91
N PHE A 465 24.02 -10.58 9.70
CA PHE A 465 23.08 -10.68 8.60
C PHE A 465 22.64 -12.13 8.35
N ALA A 466 23.56 -13.09 8.32
CA ALA A 466 23.28 -14.53 8.20
C ALA A 466 22.43 -15.11 9.34
N ASP A 467 22.44 -14.48 10.51
CA ASP A 467 21.77 -14.97 11.70
C ASP A 467 20.42 -14.30 11.96
N GLN A 468 20.00 -13.40 11.08
CA GLN A 468 18.67 -12.82 11.17
C GLN A 468 17.58 -13.91 11.03
N PRO A 469 16.44 -13.77 11.71
CA PRO A 469 15.41 -14.82 11.78
C PRO A 469 14.91 -15.30 10.42
N ALA A 470 14.77 -14.41 9.43
CA ALA A 470 14.36 -14.76 8.08
C ALA A 470 15.30 -15.79 7.42
N LEU A 471 16.62 -15.63 7.56
CA LEU A 471 17.61 -16.54 6.97
C LEU A 471 17.79 -17.82 7.80
N ARG A 472 17.58 -17.75 9.11
CA ARG A 472 17.58 -18.93 9.99
C ARG A 472 16.36 -19.82 9.75
N HIS A 473 15.22 -19.23 9.39
CA HIS A 473 14.00 -19.96 9.03
C HIS A 473 14.05 -20.51 7.60
N ALA A 474 14.73 -19.81 6.68
CA ALA A 474 14.85 -20.25 5.30
C ALA A 474 15.54 -21.62 5.20
N ASP A 475 15.16 -22.38 4.17
CA ASP A 475 15.81 -23.64 3.81
C ASP A 475 17.19 -23.37 3.20
N LEU A 476 18.12 -22.91 4.04
CA LEU A 476 19.51 -22.62 3.70
C LEU A 476 20.42 -23.47 4.57
N THR A 477 21.46 -24.01 3.96
CA THR A 477 22.61 -24.58 4.66
C THR A 477 23.44 -23.49 5.33
N ASP A 478 24.30 -23.87 6.28
CA ASP A 478 25.26 -22.93 6.87
C ASP A 478 26.15 -22.29 5.80
N ALA A 479 26.65 -23.08 4.83
CA ALA A 479 27.50 -22.60 3.76
C ALA A 479 26.78 -21.57 2.86
N GLU A 480 25.51 -21.78 2.54
CA GLU A 480 24.70 -20.82 1.77
C GLU A 480 24.49 -19.52 2.54
N ARG A 481 24.13 -19.58 3.83
CA ARG A 481 24.00 -18.39 4.68
C ARG A 481 25.31 -17.60 4.77
N GLU A 482 26.43 -18.29 4.95
CA GLU A 482 27.76 -17.66 4.98
C GLU A 482 28.17 -17.05 3.64
N ALA A 483 27.74 -17.63 2.52
CA ALA A 483 27.91 -17.02 1.19
C ALA A 483 27.09 -15.73 1.08
N MET A 484 25.83 -15.71 1.55
CA MET A 484 25.01 -14.50 1.59
C MET A 484 25.63 -13.43 2.51
N GLN A 485 26.15 -13.82 3.68
CA GLN A 485 26.88 -12.92 4.58
C GLN A 485 28.01 -12.20 3.85
N LYS A 486 28.89 -12.93 3.16
CA LYS A 486 30.01 -12.35 2.42
C LYS A 486 29.54 -11.34 1.36
N ARG A 487 28.50 -11.69 0.60
CA ARG A 487 27.88 -10.80 -0.41
C ARG A 487 27.37 -9.51 0.25
N VAL A 488 26.70 -9.62 1.39
CA VAL A 488 26.18 -8.46 2.12
C VAL A 488 27.30 -7.61 2.72
N GLU A 489 28.37 -8.19 3.22
CA GLU A 489 29.52 -7.40 3.66
C GLU A 489 30.18 -6.65 2.51
N MET A 490 30.23 -7.23 1.31
CA MET A 490 30.68 -6.52 0.11
C MET A 490 29.78 -5.32 -0.18
N LEU A 491 28.45 -5.49 -0.10
CA LEU A 491 27.50 -4.39 -0.25
C LEU A 491 27.70 -3.32 0.84
N HIS A 492 27.70 -3.67 2.12
CA HIS A 492 27.80 -2.68 3.23
C HIS A 492 29.09 -1.85 3.16
N ARG A 493 30.20 -2.44 2.68
CA ARG A 493 31.48 -1.73 2.49
C ARG A 493 31.41 -0.68 1.37
N ASN A 494 30.59 -0.89 0.34
CA ASN A 494 30.63 -0.09 -0.87
C ASN A 494 29.36 0.74 -1.10
N TRP A 495 28.21 0.28 -0.64
CA TRP A 495 26.90 0.87 -0.92
C TRP A 495 26.40 1.60 0.32
N THR A 496 26.75 2.88 0.43
CA THR A 496 26.32 3.74 1.54
C THR A 496 25.02 4.48 1.24
N LYS A 497 24.31 4.92 2.29
CA LYS A 497 23.00 5.60 2.18
C LYS A 497 23.00 6.97 1.48
N ASP A 498 24.19 7.53 1.20
CA ASP A 498 24.38 8.89 0.66
C ASP A 498 24.75 8.87 -0.84
N ARG A 499 24.66 7.70 -1.50
CA ARG A 499 24.93 7.53 -2.94
C ARG A 499 23.66 7.63 -3.78
N GLU A 500 23.84 7.80 -5.08
CA GLU A 500 22.76 7.68 -6.07
C GLU A 500 22.63 6.24 -6.58
N TYR A 501 21.42 5.68 -6.46
CA TYR A 501 21.05 4.34 -6.92
C TYR A 501 19.99 4.47 -8.01
N LEU A 502 18.74 4.78 -7.61
CA LEU A 502 17.66 5.12 -8.53
C LEU A 502 17.92 6.52 -9.12
N PRO A 503 17.73 6.73 -10.44
CA PRO A 503 17.87 8.06 -11.03
C PRO A 503 16.91 9.07 -10.35
N PRO A 504 17.39 10.23 -9.88
CA PRO A 504 16.59 11.18 -9.09
C PRO A 504 15.38 11.71 -9.88
N PRO A 505 14.33 12.19 -9.18
CA PRO A 505 13.20 12.82 -9.85
C PRO A 505 13.63 14.15 -10.47
N LYS A 506 12.96 14.54 -11.56
CA LYS A 506 13.20 15.81 -12.28
C LYS A 506 12.22 16.92 -11.86
N VAL A 507 11.22 16.58 -11.05
CA VAL A 507 10.18 17.48 -10.56
C VAL A 507 9.88 17.17 -9.10
N GLY A 508 9.24 18.10 -8.41
CA GLY A 508 8.85 17.94 -7.01
C GLY A 508 10.05 17.87 -6.06
N THR A 509 9.74 17.65 -4.78
CA THR A 509 10.70 17.43 -3.70
C THR A 509 10.55 16.00 -3.19
N LEU A 510 11.61 15.42 -2.63
CA LEU A 510 11.55 14.07 -2.07
C LEU A 510 10.91 14.08 -0.68
N ALA A 511 10.05 13.10 -0.42
CA ALA A 511 9.53 12.82 0.91
C ALA A 511 10.65 12.25 1.79
N ASP A 512 10.60 12.55 3.09
CA ASP A 512 11.52 12.00 4.08
C ASP A 512 10.94 10.74 4.72
N LEU A 513 11.81 9.76 5.00
CA LEU A 513 11.50 8.76 6.01
C LEU A 513 11.39 9.43 7.38
N ASP A 514 10.65 8.82 8.29
CA ASP A 514 10.67 9.23 9.69
C ASP A 514 12.13 9.19 10.20
N PRO A 515 12.70 10.31 10.69
CA PRO A 515 14.07 10.31 11.17
C PRO A 515 14.33 9.26 12.26
N ALA A 516 13.30 8.87 13.04
CA ALA A 516 13.43 7.85 14.07
C ALA A 516 13.65 6.43 13.53
N VAL A 517 13.31 6.15 12.26
CA VAL A 517 13.61 4.87 11.61
C VAL A 517 15.04 4.83 11.04
N LEU A 518 15.75 5.95 11.00
CA LEU A 518 17.14 6.00 10.57
C LEU A 518 18.07 5.76 11.76
N VAL A 519 18.91 4.74 11.67
CA VAL A 519 19.85 4.35 12.73
C VAL A 519 21.29 4.34 12.26
N THR A 520 22.20 4.52 13.21
CA THR A 520 23.63 4.37 12.99
C THR A 520 24.06 3.01 13.55
N PRO A 521 24.76 2.18 12.77
CA PRO A 521 25.35 0.95 13.27
C PRO A 521 26.27 1.21 14.47
N PRO A 522 26.18 0.42 15.56
CA PRO A 522 27.17 0.44 16.62
C PRO A 522 28.57 0.17 16.08
N LYS A 523 29.58 0.67 16.77
CA LYS A 523 30.98 0.46 16.41
C LYS A 523 31.29 -1.04 16.27
N GLY A 524 31.84 -1.44 15.12
CA GLY A 524 32.16 -2.82 14.78
C GLY A 524 31.02 -3.60 14.12
N LEU A 525 29.82 -3.01 14.00
CA LEU A 525 28.64 -3.61 13.36
C LEU A 525 28.26 -2.90 12.05
N GLU A 526 29.11 -2.04 11.51
CA GLU A 526 28.86 -1.29 10.28
C GLU A 526 28.73 -2.19 9.05
N ILE A 527 29.39 -3.36 9.07
CA ILE A 527 29.52 -4.27 7.93
C ILE A 527 28.98 -5.65 8.32
N GLY A 528 28.02 -6.17 7.55
CA GLY A 528 27.51 -7.51 7.74
C GLY A 528 26.52 -7.70 8.90
N TYR A 529 26.02 -6.61 9.49
CA TYR A 529 24.97 -6.63 10.52
C TYR A 529 23.80 -5.74 10.10
N VAL A 530 22.61 -6.10 10.55
CA VAL A 530 21.37 -5.39 10.24
C VAL A 530 20.51 -5.22 11.49
N PRO A 531 19.78 -4.11 11.62
CA PRO A 531 18.87 -3.91 12.73
C PRO A 531 17.51 -4.56 12.45
N ILE A 532 16.99 -5.34 13.41
CA ILE A 532 15.70 -6.01 13.32
C ILE A 532 14.81 -5.57 14.47
N VAL A 533 13.60 -5.11 14.15
CA VAL A 533 12.58 -4.77 15.15
C VAL A 533 11.97 -6.06 15.70
N THR A 534 12.06 -6.25 17.02
CA THR A 534 11.51 -7.41 17.74
C THR A 534 10.21 -7.09 18.45
N ARG A 535 9.91 -5.80 18.66
CA ARG A 535 8.65 -5.33 19.22
C ARG A 535 8.28 -3.96 18.69
N GLN A 536 6.99 -3.73 18.46
CA GLN A 536 6.43 -2.40 18.22
C GLN A 536 5.15 -2.25 19.03
N GLY A 537 5.11 -1.33 19.98
CA GLY A 537 3.96 -1.13 20.87
C GLY A 537 3.58 0.35 21.01
N PRO A 538 2.48 0.65 21.72
CA PRO A 538 2.17 2.02 22.08
C PRO A 538 3.31 2.62 22.91
N GLY A 539 3.62 3.91 22.69
CA GLY A 539 4.50 4.64 23.61
C GLY A 539 3.89 4.77 24.99
N GLN A 540 4.73 4.79 26.03
CA GLN A 540 4.27 5.23 27.36
C GLN A 540 3.96 6.73 27.27
N GLU A 541 2.79 7.14 27.77
CA GLU A 541 2.38 8.55 27.87
C GLU A 541 3.28 9.34 28.82
#